data_AF-A0A2J7R1D5-F1
#
_entry.id   AF-A0A2J7R1D5-F1
#
_cell.length_a   1.000
_cell.length_b   1.000
_cell.length_c   1.000
_cell.angle_alpha   90.00
_cell.angle_beta   90.00
_cell.angle_gamma   90.00
#
_symmetry.space_group_name_H-M   'P 1'
#
loop_
_entity.id
_entity.type
_entity.pdbx_description
1 polymer ?
#
loop_
_entity_poly.entity_id
_entity_poly.type
_entity_poly.pdbx_seq_one_letter_code
_entity_poly.pdbx_strand_id
1 'polypeptide(L)'
;MSVEKIAAIKAKRLAKKRTTIKGNDDIGLGSDLRVMLDFDVDVTKDIISRERQWRTRTTILQSTGKIFAKNIFAILQSIKAREEGRHRPPQPTPIVTPRATPIRSIPQPAMYNRYDQERFIRQKEETEGFKIDTLGTYHGMTLKSVTEGTQPKKVQAPSQPIIPQPRPVAEARIAVQPNKRISRTPIIIIPAATTSLITMYNAKDVLQDLRFVSTEEKKLQGAKRENEILLQRRKEGAFTVPYRVIDNPQKLTNADWDRVVAVFVMGPAWQFKGWPWDGNPVEIFSKICAFHVKYDEMKLDANVGRWAVHVIELSRTKRHLDRAALMIFWEKLDKHMIKNKPHLRF
;
A
#
# COMPACT_ATOMS: atom_id res chain seq x y z
N MET A 1 -37.71 2.91 -49.00
CA MET A 1 -36.76 1.79 -49.19
C MET A 1 -36.85 0.87 -47.98
N SER A 2 -37.22 -0.40 -48.15
CA SER A 2 -37.41 -1.34 -47.03
C SER A 2 -36.06 -1.79 -46.44
N VAL A 3 -36.07 -2.14 -45.15
CA VAL A 3 -34.89 -2.61 -44.40
C VAL A 3 -34.24 -3.82 -45.07
N GLU A 4 -35.06 -4.70 -45.65
CA GLU A 4 -34.61 -5.87 -46.41
C GLU A 4 -33.83 -5.48 -47.67
N LYS A 5 -34.23 -4.41 -48.36
CA LYS A 5 -33.54 -3.92 -49.55
C LYS A 5 -32.17 -3.34 -49.20
N ILE A 6 -32.04 -2.72 -48.02
CA ILE A 6 -30.76 -2.22 -47.48
C ILE A 6 -29.85 -3.38 -47.06
N ALA A 7 -30.42 -4.42 -46.43
CA ALA A 7 -29.69 -5.63 -46.07
C ALA A 7 -29.18 -6.38 -47.31
N ALA A 8 -30.02 -6.52 -48.34
CA ALA A 8 -29.65 -7.13 -49.61
C ALA A 8 -28.52 -6.35 -50.33
N ILE A 9 -28.58 -5.02 -50.31
CA ILE A 9 -27.52 -4.17 -50.91
C ILE A 9 -26.21 -4.29 -50.13
N LYS A 10 -26.26 -4.34 -48.79
CA LYS A 10 -25.06 -4.57 -47.94
C LYS A 10 -24.47 -5.95 -48.16
N ALA A 11 -25.29 -6.99 -48.24
CA ALA A 11 -24.85 -8.35 -48.52
C ALA A 11 -24.20 -8.47 -49.92
N LYS A 12 -24.80 -7.83 -50.93
CA LYS A 12 -24.27 -7.79 -52.29
C LYS A 12 -22.93 -7.04 -52.39
N ARG A 13 -22.76 -5.95 -51.62
CA ARG A 13 -21.45 -5.26 -51.50
C ARG A 13 -20.40 -6.10 -50.81
N LEU A 14 -20.76 -6.82 -49.73
CA LEU A 14 -19.83 -7.65 -48.97
C LEU A 14 -19.34 -8.85 -49.80
N ALA A 15 -20.25 -9.48 -50.56
CA ALA A 15 -19.92 -10.56 -51.48
C ALA A 15 -18.97 -10.09 -52.60
N LYS A 16 -19.25 -8.91 -53.20
CA LYS A 16 -18.39 -8.34 -54.25
C LYS A 16 -17.00 -7.94 -53.73
N LYS A 17 -16.91 -7.50 -52.46
CA LYS A 17 -15.62 -7.17 -51.80
C LYS A 17 -14.75 -8.42 -51.56
N ARG A 18 -15.37 -9.59 -51.38
CA ARG A 18 -14.67 -10.88 -51.21
C ARG A 18 -14.09 -11.45 -52.50
N THR A 19 -14.64 -11.10 -53.67
CA THR A 19 -14.20 -11.68 -54.96
C THR A 19 -13.25 -10.79 -55.78
N THR A 20 -12.97 -9.56 -55.34
CA THR A 20 -12.21 -8.57 -56.15
C THR A 20 -10.72 -8.47 -55.78
N ILE A 21 -10.23 -9.26 -54.82
CA ILE A 21 -8.79 -9.32 -54.54
C ILE A 21 -8.27 -10.66 -55.07
N LYS A 22 -7.93 -10.71 -56.36
CA LYS A 22 -7.02 -11.72 -56.91
C LYS A 22 -5.59 -11.22 -56.64
N GLY A 23 -4.96 -11.75 -55.59
CA GLY A 23 -3.51 -11.72 -55.46
C GLY A 23 -2.93 -12.62 -56.55
N ASN A 24 -1.92 -12.11 -57.25
CA ASN A 24 -1.27 -12.79 -58.37
C ASN A 24 -0.27 -13.84 -57.86
N ASP A 25 -0.76 -14.89 -57.21
CA ASP A 25 0.01 -16.08 -56.87
C ASP A 25 -0.86 -17.32 -57.12
N ASP A 26 -1.04 -17.63 -58.41
CA ASP A 26 -1.58 -18.90 -58.86
C ASP A 26 -0.47 -19.96 -58.79
N ILE A 27 -0.20 -20.45 -57.59
CA ILE A 27 0.49 -21.72 -57.38
C ILE A 27 -0.49 -22.61 -56.63
N GLY A 28 -0.96 -23.65 -57.32
CA GLY A 28 -1.97 -24.58 -56.84
C GLY A 28 -1.67 -25.09 -55.43
N LEU A 29 -2.45 -24.61 -54.47
CA LEU A 29 -2.38 -25.05 -53.09
C LEU A 29 -3.71 -25.73 -52.75
N GLY A 30 -3.62 -27.05 -52.62
CA GLY A 30 -4.74 -27.99 -52.55
C GLY A 30 -5.69 -27.75 -51.39
N SER A 31 -6.83 -28.46 -51.44
CA SER A 31 -7.92 -28.41 -50.47
C SER A 31 -7.49 -28.57 -49.01
N ASP A 32 -6.32 -29.15 -48.74
CA ASP A 32 -5.79 -29.41 -47.39
C ASP A 32 -5.54 -28.15 -46.56
N LEU A 33 -5.07 -27.03 -47.15
CA LEU A 33 -4.84 -25.81 -46.37
C LEU A 33 -6.16 -25.15 -45.94
N ARG A 34 -7.21 -25.33 -46.74
CA ARG A 34 -8.56 -24.82 -46.43
C ARG A 34 -9.19 -25.59 -45.29
N VAL A 35 -9.00 -26.91 -45.25
CA VAL A 35 -9.44 -27.78 -44.15
C VAL A 35 -8.67 -27.48 -42.87
N MET A 36 -7.36 -27.22 -42.96
CA MET A 36 -6.52 -26.86 -41.80
C MET A 36 -6.93 -25.51 -41.18
N LEU A 37 -7.26 -24.52 -42.00
CA LEU A 37 -7.75 -23.22 -41.51
C LEU A 37 -9.15 -23.30 -40.89
N ASP A 38 -10.04 -24.16 -41.39
CA ASP A 38 -11.38 -24.37 -40.81
C ASP A 38 -11.28 -25.09 -39.45
N PHE A 39 -10.37 -26.07 -39.32
CA PHE A 39 -10.07 -26.75 -38.06
C PHE A 39 -9.54 -25.78 -36.99
N ASP A 40 -8.69 -24.84 -37.38
CA ASP A 40 -8.09 -23.86 -36.46
C ASP A 40 -9.14 -22.83 -35.96
N VAL A 41 -10.18 -22.56 -36.76
CA VAL A 41 -11.32 -21.72 -36.38
C VAL A 41 -12.19 -22.41 -35.32
N ASP A 42 -12.48 -23.71 -35.48
CA ASP A 42 -13.28 -24.46 -34.52
C ASP A 42 -12.55 -24.66 -33.19
N VAL A 43 -11.24 -24.90 -33.21
CA VAL A 43 -10.40 -24.99 -32.00
C VAL A 43 -10.34 -23.64 -31.29
N THR A 44 -10.13 -22.54 -32.02
CA THR A 44 -10.13 -21.19 -31.45
C THR A 44 -11.50 -20.85 -30.83
N LYS A 45 -12.59 -21.26 -31.47
CA LYS A 45 -13.95 -21.05 -30.98
C LYS A 45 -14.26 -21.86 -29.72
N ASP A 46 -13.81 -23.11 -29.64
CA ASP A 46 -13.97 -23.95 -28.45
C ASP A 46 -13.15 -23.37 -27.27
N ILE A 47 -11.92 -22.90 -27.51
CA ILE A 47 -11.09 -22.22 -26.51
C ILE A 47 -11.77 -20.96 -25.97
N ILE A 48 -12.27 -20.08 -26.87
CA ILE A 48 -12.96 -18.84 -26.49
C ILE A 48 -14.29 -19.14 -25.77
N SER A 49 -14.96 -20.25 -26.08
CA SER A 49 -16.22 -20.62 -25.42
C SER A 49 -16.04 -21.13 -23.99
N ARG A 50 -14.86 -21.69 -23.69
CA ARG A 50 -14.52 -22.26 -22.37
C ARG A 50 -13.72 -21.32 -21.49
N GLU A 51 -13.07 -20.30 -22.06
CA GLU A 51 -12.30 -19.34 -21.28
C GLU A 51 -13.21 -18.37 -20.52
N ARG A 52 -12.84 -18.06 -19.27
CA ARG A 52 -13.52 -17.03 -18.49
C ARG A 52 -12.62 -15.81 -18.36
N GLN A 53 -12.98 -14.73 -19.06
CA GLN A 53 -12.25 -13.48 -18.97
C GLN A 53 -12.59 -12.74 -17.66
N TRP A 54 -11.64 -12.71 -16.73
CA TRP A 54 -11.82 -12.06 -15.41
C TRP A 54 -11.69 -10.54 -15.44
N ARG A 55 -10.87 -9.99 -16.34
CA ARG A 55 -10.67 -8.54 -16.50
C ARG A 55 -10.43 -8.20 -17.97
N THR A 56 -11.05 -7.11 -18.41
CA THR A 56 -10.84 -6.46 -19.70
C THR A 56 -10.17 -5.10 -19.53
N ARG A 57 -9.67 -4.53 -20.62
CA ARG A 57 -9.11 -3.15 -20.65
C ARG A 57 -10.08 -2.12 -20.06
N THR A 58 -11.39 -2.32 -20.21
CA THR A 58 -12.41 -1.41 -19.66
C THR A 58 -12.67 -1.65 -18.18
N THR A 59 -12.70 -2.90 -17.72
CA THR A 59 -12.94 -3.21 -16.28
C THR A 59 -11.79 -2.77 -15.37
N ILE A 60 -10.56 -2.70 -15.88
CA ILE A 60 -9.39 -2.25 -15.09
C ILE A 60 -9.46 -0.75 -14.79
N LEU A 61 -10.12 0.03 -15.65
CA LEU A 61 -10.32 1.47 -15.46
C LEU A 61 -11.45 1.80 -14.48
N GLN A 62 -12.25 0.81 -14.09
CA GLN A 62 -13.37 0.98 -13.17
C GLN A 62 -13.04 0.40 -11.80
N SER A 63 -13.37 1.13 -10.73
CA SER A 63 -13.20 0.64 -9.37
C SER A 63 -14.28 -0.37 -9.00
N THR A 64 -13.87 -1.52 -8.48
CA THR A 64 -14.80 -2.53 -7.97
C THR A 64 -15.40 -2.08 -6.63
N GLY A 65 -16.70 -1.76 -6.62
CA GLY A 65 -17.48 -1.50 -5.40
C GLY A 65 -17.40 -0.08 -4.82
N LYS A 66 -16.73 0.86 -5.48
CA LYS A 66 -16.70 2.29 -5.08
C LYS A 66 -17.04 3.18 -6.26
N ILE A 67 -18.01 4.07 -6.07
CA ILE A 67 -18.44 5.04 -7.09
C ILE A 67 -17.98 6.43 -6.62
N PHE A 68 -16.88 6.90 -7.20
CA PHE A 68 -16.28 8.19 -6.82
C PHE A 68 -16.93 9.39 -7.51
N ALA A 69 -17.77 9.15 -8.52
CA ALA A 69 -18.40 10.17 -9.35
C ALA A 69 -19.08 11.27 -8.52
N LYS A 70 -19.85 10.91 -7.48
CA LYS A 70 -20.58 11.90 -6.66
C LYS A 70 -19.64 12.85 -5.91
N ASN A 71 -18.55 12.32 -5.36
CA ASN A 71 -17.59 13.13 -4.60
C ASN A 71 -16.74 14.00 -5.54
N ILE A 72 -16.28 13.42 -6.65
CA ILE A 72 -15.45 14.13 -7.62
C ILE A 72 -16.24 15.22 -8.35
N PHE A 73 -17.49 14.94 -8.76
CA PHE A 73 -18.32 15.94 -9.43
C PHE A 73 -18.73 17.08 -8.51
N ALA A 74 -18.97 16.84 -7.22
CA ALA A 74 -19.24 17.92 -6.26
C ALA A 74 -18.04 18.86 -6.12
N ILE A 75 -16.82 18.31 -6.05
CA ILE A 75 -15.59 19.12 -6.00
C ILE A 75 -15.42 19.92 -7.31
N LEU A 76 -15.58 19.27 -8.46
CA LEU A 76 -15.46 19.94 -9.77
C LEU A 76 -16.51 21.04 -9.95
N GLN A 77 -17.75 20.83 -9.50
CA GLN A 77 -18.78 21.87 -9.51
C GLN A 77 -18.45 23.04 -8.59
N SER A 78 -17.89 22.77 -7.40
CA SER A 78 -17.48 23.84 -6.47
C SER A 78 -16.33 24.68 -7.02
N ILE A 79 -15.36 24.06 -7.71
CA ILE A 79 -14.25 24.75 -8.37
C ILE A 79 -14.79 25.59 -9.53
N LYS A 80 -15.65 24.99 -10.37
CA LYS A 80 -16.29 25.68 -11.50
C LYS A 80 -17.14 26.87 -11.04
N ALA A 81 -17.93 26.73 -9.98
CA ALA A 81 -18.76 27.83 -9.44
C ALA A 81 -17.92 28.98 -8.85
N ARG A 82 -16.72 28.66 -8.34
CA ARG A 82 -15.75 29.64 -7.85
C ARG A 82 -15.04 30.35 -9.00
N GLU A 83 -14.69 29.65 -10.07
CA GLU A 83 -14.10 30.22 -11.29
C GLU A 83 -15.10 31.07 -12.08
N GLU A 84 -16.38 30.68 -12.13
CA GLU A 84 -17.47 31.42 -12.80
C GLU A 84 -18.02 32.59 -11.95
N GLY A 85 -17.43 32.88 -10.77
CA GLY A 85 -17.75 34.07 -9.97
C GLY A 85 -19.16 34.12 -9.38
N ARG A 86 -19.89 33.00 -9.28
CA ARG A 86 -21.31 32.97 -8.90
C ARG A 86 -21.62 32.96 -7.40
N HIS A 87 -20.64 33.24 -6.54
CA HIS A 87 -20.86 33.46 -5.11
C HIS A 87 -20.33 34.81 -4.64
N ARG A 88 -21.04 35.87 -5.03
CA ARG A 88 -21.22 37.04 -4.17
C ARG A 88 -22.66 36.99 -3.64
N PRO A 89 -22.89 36.81 -2.33
CA PRO A 89 -24.25 36.82 -1.80
C PRO A 89 -24.89 38.22 -2.01
N PRO A 90 -26.21 38.29 -2.28
CA PRO A 90 -26.92 39.54 -2.49
C PRO A 90 -27.01 40.32 -1.18
N GLN A 91 -26.78 41.64 -1.23
CA GLN A 91 -27.03 42.50 -0.08
C GLN A 91 -28.55 42.63 0.17
N PRO A 92 -29.03 42.49 1.42
CA PRO A 92 -30.42 42.74 1.72
C PRO A 92 -30.72 44.25 1.73
N THR A 93 -31.80 44.64 1.06
CA THR A 93 -32.38 45.99 1.07
C THR A 93 -33.05 46.27 2.42
N PRO A 94 -32.86 47.46 3.04
CA PRO A 94 -33.54 47.79 4.29
C PRO A 94 -34.93 48.40 4.04
N ILE A 95 -35.93 47.91 4.78
CA ILE A 95 -37.26 48.52 4.92
C ILE A 95 -37.16 49.72 5.87
N VAL A 96 -37.74 50.85 5.44
CA VAL A 96 -37.79 52.14 6.16
C VAL A 96 -39.12 52.27 6.88
N THR A 97 -39.11 52.57 8.18
CA THR A 97 -40.18 53.29 8.91
C THR A 97 -39.59 54.48 9.69
N PRO A 98 -40.36 55.56 9.93
CA PRO A 98 -39.81 56.91 9.85
C PRO A 98 -39.53 57.58 11.20
N ARG A 99 -38.37 58.25 11.22
CA ARG A 99 -38.11 59.64 11.66
C ARG A 99 -38.71 60.13 13.00
N ALA A 100 -37.80 60.40 13.94
CA ALA A 100 -37.75 61.68 14.65
C ALA A 100 -36.29 62.13 14.85
N THR A 101 -36.03 63.35 14.41
CA THR A 101 -34.78 64.16 14.30
C THR A 101 -34.44 64.89 15.62
N PRO A 102 -33.40 65.76 15.74
CA PRO A 102 -32.25 66.06 14.85
C PRO A 102 -30.85 66.15 15.53
N ILE A 103 -29.82 65.86 14.72
CA ILE A 103 -28.54 66.59 14.52
C ILE A 103 -27.64 66.82 15.75
N ARG A 104 -26.70 65.90 15.94
CA ARG A 104 -25.37 66.16 16.52
C ARG A 104 -24.33 65.58 15.55
N SER A 105 -23.45 66.43 15.02
CA SER A 105 -22.39 66.06 14.09
C SER A 105 -21.35 65.18 14.77
N ILE A 106 -21.23 63.93 14.32
CA ILE A 106 -20.22 62.96 14.78
C ILE A 106 -19.45 62.49 13.54
N PRO A 107 -18.11 62.37 13.59
CA PRO A 107 -17.26 62.27 12.40
C PRO A 107 -17.38 60.90 11.71
N GLN A 108 -17.30 60.90 10.39
CA GLN A 108 -17.26 59.73 9.52
C GLN A 108 -16.07 58.81 9.87
N PRO A 109 -16.21 57.47 9.84
CA PRO A 109 -15.07 56.57 9.91
C PRO A 109 -14.25 56.68 8.62
N ALA A 110 -12.96 56.97 8.78
CA ALA A 110 -12.00 57.20 7.70
C ALA A 110 -11.90 56.02 6.73
N MET A 111 -11.82 56.33 5.44
CA MET A 111 -11.37 55.40 4.41
C MET A 111 -9.97 54.89 4.76
N TYR A 112 -9.76 53.59 4.58
CA TYR A 112 -8.50 52.89 4.85
C TYR A 112 -7.32 53.56 4.15
N ASN A 113 -6.42 54.16 4.94
CA ASN A 113 -5.22 54.81 4.45
C ASN A 113 -4.00 53.96 4.85
N ARG A 114 -3.19 53.53 3.88
CA ARG A 114 -2.12 52.52 4.06
C ARG A 114 -1.00 52.95 5.03
N TYR A 115 -0.96 54.23 5.43
CA TYR A 115 0.03 54.78 6.36
C TYR A 115 -0.47 54.95 7.81
N ASP A 116 -1.72 54.59 8.13
CA ASP A 116 -2.33 54.82 9.46
C ASP A 116 -2.05 53.68 10.47
N GLN A 117 -0.92 53.00 10.31
CA GLN A 117 -0.59 51.72 10.95
C GLN A 117 -0.27 51.86 12.46
N GLU A 118 -0.01 53.08 12.95
CA GLU A 118 0.38 53.32 14.35
C GLU A 118 -0.80 53.40 15.33
N ARG A 119 -2.03 53.66 14.85
CA ARG A 119 -3.22 53.74 15.72
C ARG A 119 -3.66 52.38 16.27
N PHE A 120 -3.42 51.30 15.52
CA PHE A 120 -3.76 49.93 15.94
C PHE A 120 -2.73 49.29 16.87
N ILE A 121 -1.55 49.90 17.03
CA ILE A 121 -0.49 49.39 17.93
C ILE A 121 -0.80 49.74 19.39
N ARG A 122 -1.52 50.84 19.66
CA ARG A 122 -1.88 51.25 21.04
C ARG A 122 -3.07 50.50 21.64
N GLN A 123 -3.95 49.92 20.82
CA GLN A 123 -5.08 49.11 21.30
C GLN A 123 -4.68 47.66 21.63
N LYS A 124 -3.38 47.39 21.71
CA LYS A 124 -2.82 46.08 22.02
C LYS A 124 -2.90 45.73 23.51
N GLU A 125 -3.22 46.69 24.39
CA GLU A 125 -3.39 46.46 25.84
C GLU A 125 -4.76 45.90 26.26
N GLU A 126 -5.82 45.98 25.43
CA GLU A 126 -7.18 45.56 25.87
C GLU A 126 -7.62 44.15 25.41
N THR A 127 -6.78 43.38 24.71
CA THR A 127 -7.12 41.99 24.30
C THR A 127 -6.31 40.93 25.05
N GLU A 128 -5.97 41.19 26.32
CA GLU A 128 -5.34 40.22 27.23
C GLU A 128 -6.29 39.06 27.68
N GLY A 129 -7.35 38.76 26.93
CA GLY A 129 -8.32 37.71 27.23
C GLY A 129 -7.99 36.33 26.64
N PHE A 130 -7.10 36.25 25.67
CA PHE A 130 -6.68 34.98 25.04
C PHE A 130 -5.18 34.81 25.24
N LYS A 131 -4.78 34.08 26.28
CA LYS A 131 -3.38 33.72 26.58
C LYS A 131 -2.75 32.94 25.40
N ILE A 132 -2.34 33.64 24.37
CA ILE A 132 -1.59 33.12 23.22
C ILE A 132 -0.16 33.56 23.39
N ASP A 133 0.72 32.61 23.68
CA ASP A 133 2.15 32.83 23.82
C ASP A 133 2.78 32.93 22.42
N THR A 134 3.25 34.11 22.05
CA THR A 134 3.76 34.41 20.71
C THR A 134 5.23 34.06 20.52
N LEU A 135 5.92 33.58 21.56
CA LEU A 135 7.36 33.30 21.53
C LEU A 135 7.70 31.82 21.80
N GLY A 136 6.70 30.95 21.99
CA GLY A 136 6.88 29.51 22.15
C GLY A 136 6.97 28.75 20.83
N THR A 137 8.01 27.93 20.66
CA THR A 137 8.12 26.99 19.52
C THR A 137 7.19 25.80 19.71
N TYR A 138 6.21 25.63 18.82
CA TYR A 138 5.30 24.48 18.79
C TYR A 138 5.97 23.27 18.13
N HIS A 139 6.83 22.58 18.87
CA HIS A 139 7.32 21.25 18.49
C HIS A 139 6.85 20.24 19.54
N GLY A 140 5.87 19.38 19.18
CA GLY A 140 5.46 18.24 20.00
C GLY A 140 3.98 18.15 20.42
N MET A 141 3.10 19.08 20.04
CA MET A 141 1.68 18.99 20.40
C MET A 141 0.87 18.18 19.37
N THR A 142 0.08 17.21 19.83
CA THR A 142 -0.82 16.42 18.98
C THR A 142 -2.16 17.14 18.75
N LEU A 143 -2.77 16.95 17.57
CA LEU A 143 -3.96 17.67 17.08
C LEU A 143 -5.16 17.70 18.06
N LYS A 144 -5.23 16.80 19.04
CA LYS A 144 -6.33 16.72 20.02
C LYS A 144 -6.29 17.85 21.06
N SER A 145 -5.12 18.38 21.38
CA SER A 145 -4.98 19.45 22.40
C SER A 145 -5.36 20.84 21.87
N VAL A 146 -5.60 20.99 20.57
CA VAL A 146 -5.93 22.29 19.93
C VAL A 146 -7.45 22.43 19.71
N THR A 147 -8.22 21.35 19.82
CA THR A 147 -9.68 21.36 19.55
C THR A 147 -10.57 21.43 20.79
N GLU A 148 -10.04 21.14 21.98
CA GLU A 148 -10.79 21.29 23.24
C GLU A 148 -10.57 22.69 23.83
N GLY A 149 -11.39 23.63 23.37
CA GLY A 149 -11.53 24.93 24.00
C GLY A 149 -12.12 24.82 25.41
N THR A 150 -11.56 25.63 26.31
CA THR A 150 -11.89 25.81 27.72
C THR A 150 -13.39 25.99 27.96
N GLN A 151 -14.07 25.03 28.59
CA GLN A 151 -15.42 25.25 29.12
C GLN A 151 -15.36 25.74 30.58
N PRO A 152 -16.16 26.75 30.97
CA PRO A 152 -16.20 27.23 32.34
C PRO A 152 -16.98 26.27 33.25
N LYS A 153 -16.37 26.00 34.42
CA LYS A 153 -16.93 25.26 35.56
C LYS A 153 -18.27 25.87 36.02
N LYS A 154 -19.35 25.07 36.07
CA LYS A 154 -20.58 25.43 36.79
C LYS A 154 -20.54 24.89 38.23
N VAL A 155 -21.01 25.75 39.12
CA VAL A 155 -21.07 25.60 40.59
C VAL A 155 -22.16 24.61 40.98
N GLN A 156 -21.92 23.88 42.07
CA GLN A 156 -22.72 22.79 42.64
C GLN A 156 -23.73 23.34 43.66
N ALA A 157 -24.98 22.82 43.67
CA ALA A 157 -25.95 22.95 44.76
C ALA A 157 -26.83 21.67 44.84
N PRO A 158 -27.42 21.33 46.01
CA PRO A 158 -27.56 19.93 46.44
C PRO A 158 -28.94 19.25 46.20
N SER A 159 -28.85 17.95 45.89
CA SER A 159 -29.70 16.77 46.20
C SER A 159 -31.23 16.86 46.31
N GLN A 160 -31.94 16.08 45.49
CA GLN A 160 -33.16 15.31 45.85
C GLN A 160 -33.31 14.02 44.98
N PRO A 161 -34.04 12.98 45.46
CA PRO A 161 -33.80 11.57 45.09
C PRO A 161 -34.61 11.02 43.90
N ILE A 162 -34.18 9.84 43.50
CA ILE A 162 -34.39 9.11 42.24
C ILE A 162 -35.72 8.35 42.21
N ILE A 163 -36.45 8.40 41.09
CA ILE A 163 -37.48 7.41 40.70
C ILE A 163 -37.18 7.00 39.25
N PRO A 164 -36.96 5.70 38.92
CA PRO A 164 -36.72 5.28 37.54
C PRO A 164 -38.02 4.92 36.81
N GLN A 165 -38.27 5.56 35.66
CA GLN A 165 -39.18 5.03 34.63
C GLN A 165 -38.37 4.61 33.39
N PRO A 166 -38.69 3.47 32.76
CA PRO A 166 -37.95 3.00 31.58
C PRO A 166 -38.58 3.54 30.30
N ARG A 167 -37.78 4.17 29.42
CA ARG A 167 -38.07 4.21 27.98
C ARG A 167 -36.77 4.25 27.15
N PRO A 168 -36.79 3.68 25.93
CA PRO A 168 -35.62 3.14 25.27
C PRO A 168 -34.95 4.19 24.37
N VAL A 169 -33.62 4.28 24.40
CA VAL A 169 -32.89 5.01 23.36
C VAL A 169 -31.55 4.34 23.12
N ALA A 170 -31.35 3.98 21.86
CA ALA A 170 -30.21 3.28 21.32
C ALA A 170 -28.88 3.89 21.78
N GLU A 171 -28.08 3.08 22.50
CA GLU A 171 -26.69 3.37 22.75
C GLU A 171 -25.94 3.33 21.41
N ALA A 172 -25.61 4.53 20.92
CA ALA A 172 -24.56 4.71 19.94
C ALA A 172 -23.25 4.18 20.56
N ARG A 173 -22.93 2.93 20.23
CA ARG A 173 -21.61 2.35 20.52
C ARG A 173 -20.57 3.30 19.95
N ILE A 174 -19.79 3.93 20.82
CA ILE A 174 -18.58 4.64 20.45
C ILE A 174 -17.72 3.62 19.70
N ALA A 175 -17.66 3.78 18.37
CA ALA A 175 -16.79 2.98 17.53
C ALA A 175 -15.36 3.38 17.90
N VAL A 176 -14.77 2.66 18.84
CA VAL A 176 -13.33 2.60 19.04
C VAL A 176 -12.78 2.25 17.67
N GLN A 177 -12.12 3.22 17.03
CA GLN A 177 -11.43 2.98 15.76
C GLN A 177 -10.58 1.74 15.97
N PRO A 178 -10.74 0.68 15.16
CA PRO A 178 -9.92 -0.50 15.33
C PRO A 178 -8.48 -0.05 15.12
N ASN A 179 -7.69 -0.07 16.19
CA ASN A 179 -6.24 0.05 16.10
C ASN A 179 -5.82 -0.81 14.92
N LYS A 180 -5.18 -0.20 13.91
CA LYS A 180 -4.68 -0.88 12.72
C LYS A 180 -4.08 -2.20 13.17
N ARG A 181 -4.70 -3.34 12.80
CA ARG A 181 -4.20 -4.66 13.19
C ARG A 181 -2.73 -4.73 12.82
N ILE A 182 -1.85 -4.72 13.81
CA ILE A 182 -0.41 -4.85 13.62
C ILE A 182 -0.22 -6.21 12.93
N SER A 183 0.34 -6.19 11.71
CA SER A 183 0.62 -7.42 10.98
C SER A 183 1.52 -8.29 11.84
N ARG A 184 1.22 -9.59 11.95
CA ARG A 184 2.04 -10.55 12.71
C ARG A 184 2.86 -11.45 11.80
N THR A 185 2.93 -11.12 10.51
CA THR A 185 3.66 -11.90 9.52
C THR A 185 5.16 -11.71 9.74
N PRO A 186 5.92 -12.78 10.03
CA PRO A 186 7.37 -12.72 10.17
C PRO A 186 8.06 -12.32 8.87
N ILE A 187 9.19 -11.62 8.98
CA ILE A 187 9.98 -11.09 7.86
C ILE A 187 11.37 -11.73 7.86
N ILE A 188 11.81 -12.17 6.68
CA ILE A 188 13.16 -12.68 6.41
C ILE A 188 13.85 -11.69 5.47
N ILE A 189 15.06 -11.26 5.82
CA ILE A 189 15.87 -10.38 4.99
C ILE A 189 16.93 -11.22 4.27
N ILE A 190 17.00 -11.11 2.95
CA ILE A 190 18.06 -11.69 2.14
C ILE A 190 19.00 -10.60 1.62
N PRO A 191 20.25 -10.91 1.27
CA PRO A 191 21.14 -9.91 0.68
C PRO A 191 20.64 -9.50 -0.71
N ALA A 192 20.80 -8.22 -1.05
CA ALA A 192 20.50 -7.69 -2.38
C ALA A 192 21.58 -8.02 -3.43
N ALA A 193 22.66 -8.71 -3.04
CA ALA A 193 23.76 -9.06 -3.94
C ALA A 193 23.36 -10.18 -4.92
N THR A 194 23.64 -9.96 -6.20
CA THR A 194 23.38 -10.93 -7.27
C THR A 194 24.28 -12.17 -7.19
N THR A 195 25.43 -12.05 -6.54
CA THR A 195 26.39 -13.13 -6.31
C THR A 195 26.03 -14.03 -5.13
N SER A 196 24.99 -13.67 -4.35
CA SER A 196 24.50 -14.49 -3.25
C SER A 196 23.86 -15.78 -3.75
N LEU A 197 24.02 -16.86 -2.99
CA LEU A 197 23.37 -18.14 -3.26
C LEU A 197 21.85 -18.05 -3.12
N ILE A 198 21.37 -17.22 -2.19
CA ILE A 198 19.95 -16.91 -2.02
C ILE A 198 19.65 -15.50 -2.52
N THR A 199 18.68 -15.38 -3.41
CA THR A 199 18.23 -14.13 -4.04
C THR A 199 16.71 -14.11 -4.17
N MET A 200 16.13 -12.97 -4.57
CA MET A 200 14.69 -12.86 -4.80
C MET A 200 14.18 -13.74 -5.96
N TYR A 201 15.05 -14.37 -6.75
CA TYR A 201 14.64 -15.29 -7.81
C TYR A 201 14.40 -16.71 -7.32
N ASN A 202 15.17 -17.16 -6.31
CA ASN A 202 15.17 -18.55 -5.85
C ASN A 202 14.77 -18.71 -4.38
N ALA A 203 14.56 -17.61 -3.63
CA ALA A 203 14.21 -17.66 -2.21
C ALA A 203 12.96 -18.50 -1.94
N LYS A 204 12.00 -18.52 -2.87
CA LYS A 204 10.80 -19.35 -2.76
C LYS A 204 11.14 -20.84 -2.79
N ASP A 205 11.89 -21.29 -3.79
CA ASP A 205 12.30 -22.70 -3.92
C ASP A 205 13.19 -23.14 -2.76
N VAL A 206 14.12 -22.27 -2.34
CA VAL A 206 15.06 -22.56 -1.25
C VAL A 206 14.35 -22.66 0.10
N LEU A 207 13.47 -21.71 0.42
CA LEU A 207 12.88 -21.63 1.76
C LEU A 207 11.57 -22.44 1.87
N GLN A 208 10.75 -22.47 0.82
CA GLN A 208 9.47 -23.17 0.84
C GLN A 208 9.59 -24.62 0.40
N ASP A 209 10.25 -24.86 -0.74
CA ASP A 209 10.34 -26.21 -1.33
C ASP A 209 11.57 -26.99 -0.82
N LEU A 210 12.45 -26.31 -0.07
CA LEU A 210 13.71 -26.86 0.46
C LEU A 210 14.62 -27.41 -0.64
N ARG A 211 14.63 -26.73 -1.78
CA ARG A 211 15.42 -27.10 -2.95
C ARG A 211 16.24 -25.92 -3.43
N PHE A 212 17.54 -26.12 -3.59
CA PHE A 212 18.37 -25.09 -4.19
C PHE A 212 18.23 -25.09 -5.71
N VAL A 213 17.98 -23.91 -6.25
CA VAL A 213 18.00 -23.62 -7.70
C VAL A 213 18.86 -22.37 -7.88
N SER A 214 19.78 -22.38 -8.83
CA SER A 214 20.65 -21.22 -9.05
C SER A 214 19.86 -20.04 -9.62
N THR A 215 20.34 -18.82 -9.38
CA THR A 215 19.74 -17.60 -9.94
C THR A 215 19.80 -17.60 -11.48
N GLU A 216 20.84 -18.21 -12.06
CA GLU A 216 21.02 -18.32 -13.50
C GLU A 216 19.98 -19.24 -14.14
N GLU A 217 19.74 -20.43 -13.55
CA GLU A 217 18.69 -21.35 -13.98
C GLU A 217 17.30 -20.69 -13.94
N LYS A 218 16.99 -19.95 -12.87
CA LYS A 218 15.72 -19.22 -12.75
C LYS A 218 15.55 -18.16 -13.83
N LYS A 219 16.62 -17.41 -14.14
CA LYS A 219 16.60 -16.41 -15.22
C LYS A 219 16.41 -17.06 -16.58
N LEU A 220 17.04 -18.21 -16.83
CA LEU A 220 16.89 -18.97 -18.08
C LEU A 220 15.45 -19.50 -18.26
N GLN A 221 14.78 -19.85 -17.17
CA GLN A 221 13.35 -20.20 -17.14
C GLN A 221 12.41 -18.97 -17.32
N GLY A 222 12.95 -17.76 -17.52
CA GLY A 222 12.16 -16.54 -17.70
C GLY A 222 11.58 -15.97 -16.39
N ALA A 223 12.11 -16.35 -15.22
CA ALA A 223 11.62 -15.84 -13.95
C ALA A 223 11.85 -14.33 -13.84
N LYS A 224 10.80 -13.61 -13.44
CA LYS A 224 10.87 -12.18 -13.15
C LYS A 224 11.26 -11.95 -11.69
N ARG A 225 12.01 -10.87 -11.44
CA ARG A 225 12.35 -10.47 -10.08
C ARG A 225 11.14 -9.86 -9.40
N GLU A 226 10.75 -10.44 -8.27
CA GLU A 226 9.75 -9.85 -7.38
C GLU A 226 10.43 -8.93 -6.37
N ASN A 227 9.71 -7.88 -5.94
CA ASN A 227 10.20 -6.96 -4.91
C ASN A 227 9.90 -7.43 -3.48
N GLU A 228 8.89 -8.29 -3.33
CA GLU A 228 8.48 -8.89 -2.07
C GLU A 228 7.94 -10.28 -2.39
N ILE A 229 8.40 -11.29 -1.65
CA ILE A 229 7.95 -12.68 -1.83
C ILE A 229 7.19 -13.10 -0.58
N LEU A 230 5.99 -13.65 -0.77
CA LEU A 230 5.22 -14.25 0.32
C LEU A 230 5.39 -15.78 0.26
N LEU A 231 6.07 -16.33 1.26
CA LEU A 231 6.21 -17.77 1.44
C LEU A 231 5.04 -18.32 2.24
N GLN A 232 4.65 -19.55 1.96
CA GLN A 232 3.67 -20.29 2.73
C GLN A 232 4.31 -21.55 3.29
N ARG A 233 4.79 -21.46 4.54
CA ARG A 233 5.40 -22.61 5.22
C ARG A 233 4.31 -23.47 5.84
N ARG A 234 4.27 -24.75 5.49
CA ARG A 234 3.40 -25.73 6.16
C ARG A 234 4.11 -26.26 7.41
N LYS A 235 3.47 -26.12 8.56
CA LYS A 235 3.93 -26.67 9.83
C LYS A 235 3.16 -27.96 10.15
N GLU A 236 3.72 -28.75 11.06
CA GLU A 236 3.08 -29.95 11.59
C GLU A 236 1.71 -29.59 12.19
N GLY A 237 0.66 -30.38 11.87
CA GLY A 237 -0.72 -30.07 12.28
C GLY A 237 -1.56 -29.24 11.29
N ALA A 238 -1.21 -29.21 10.01
CA ALA A 238 -1.98 -28.58 8.92
C ALA A 238 -2.11 -27.05 8.96
N PHE A 239 -1.34 -26.37 9.81
CA PHE A 239 -1.27 -24.91 9.80
C PHE A 239 -0.24 -24.41 8.77
N THR A 240 -0.66 -23.44 7.96
CA THR A 240 0.23 -22.72 7.05
C THR A 240 0.53 -21.34 7.61
N VAL A 241 1.80 -21.01 7.70
CA VAL A 241 2.30 -19.74 8.21
C VAL A 241 2.88 -18.92 7.06
N PRO A 242 2.40 -17.70 6.83
CA PRO A 242 2.98 -16.81 5.84
C PRO A 242 4.28 -16.20 6.36
N TYR A 243 5.32 -16.15 5.52
CA TYR A 243 6.55 -15.40 5.78
C TYR A 243 6.77 -14.40 4.64
N ARG A 244 7.18 -13.18 4.98
CA ARG A 244 7.55 -12.15 4.01
C ARG A 244 9.06 -12.17 3.79
N VAL A 245 9.52 -12.28 2.55
CA VAL A 245 10.94 -12.14 2.20
C VAL A 245 11.16 -10.83 1.46
N ILE A 246 12.18 -10.10 1.87
CA ILE A 246 12.63 -8.86 1.25
C ILE A 246 14.15 -8.83 1.10
N ASP A 247 14.65 -8.05 0.16
CA ASP A 247 16.09 -7.82 -0.04
C ASP A 247 16.52 -6.38 0.32
N ASN A 248 15.57 -5.44 0.34
CA ASN A 248 15.83 -4.04 0.64
C ASN A 248 15.30 -3.66 2.04
N PRO A 249 16.17 -3.60 3.08
CA PRO A 249 15.79 -3.27 4.45
C PRO A 249 15.29 -1.82 4.60
N GLN A 250 15.59 -0.91 3.66
CA GLN A 250 15.14 0.49 3.70
C GLN A 250 13.62 0.65 3.55
N LYS A 251 12.92 -0.41 3.12
CA LYS A 251 11.46 -0.43 3.03
C LYS A 251 10.79 -0.76 4.37
N LEU A 252 11.56 -1.16 5.38
CA LEU A 252 11.04 -1.53 6.69
C LEU A 252 10.82 -0.29 7.56
N THR A 253 9.66 -0.24 8.19
CA THR A 253 9.38 0.71 9.27
C THR A 253 9.92 0.19 10.61
N ASN A 254 10.03 1.05 11.63
CA ASN A 254 10.45 0.61 12.98
C ASN A 254 9.56 -0.51 13.55
N ALA A 255 8.27 -0.52 13.24
CA ALA A 255 7.35 -1.58 13.64
C ALA A 255 7.60 -2.90 12.87
N ASP A 256 8.12 -2.82 11.64
CA ASP A 256 8.46 -4.01 10.86
C ASP A 256 9.73 -4.69 11.36
N TRP A 257 10.69 -3.93 11.88
CA TRP A 257 11.92 -4.48 12.46
C TRP A 257 11.66 -5.43 13.63
N ASP A 258 10.59 -5.22 14.39
CA ASP A 258 10.17 -6.18 15.42
C ASP A 258 9.67 -7.51 14.82
N ARG A 259 9.23 -7.52 13.57
CA ARG A 259 8.77 -8.71 12.85
C ARG A 259 9.88 -9.40 12.07
N VAL A 260 11.10 -8.84 12.04
CA VAL A 260 12.25 -9.47 11.40
C VAL A 260 12.74 -10.61 12.28
N VAL A 261 12.75 -11.81 11.71
CA VAL A 261 13.06 -13.05 12.43
C VAL A 261 14.37 -13.67 11.98
N ALA A 262 14.72 -13.50 10.71
CA ALA A 262 15.93 -14.03 10.12
C ALA A 262 16.59 -13.07 9.14
N VAL A 263 17.93 -13.14 9.06
CA VAL A 263 18.75 -12.43 8.08
C VAL A 263 19.75 -13.37 7.42
N PHE A 264 19.87 -13.31 6.10
CA PHE A 264 20.96 -13.94 5.37
C PHE A 264 22.13 -12.96 5.19
N VAL A 265 23.31 -13.38 5.62
CA VAL A 265 24.52 -12.57 5.69
C VAL A 265 25.46 -12.93 4.54
N MET A 266 26.03 -11.92 3.89
CA MET A 266 27.04 -12.10 2.83
C MET A 266 28.48 -12.12 3.35
N GLY A 267 28.76 -11.44 4.46
CA GLY A 267 30.07 -11.43 5.14
C GLY A 267 30.60 -10.03 5.45
N PRO A 268 30.60 -9.07 4.50
CA PRO A 268 31.05 -7.71 4.80
C PRO A 268 30.12 -6.94 5.74
N ALA A 269 30.69 -6.24 6.73
CA ALA A 269 29.92 -5.48 7.74
C ALA A 269 29.08 -4.34 7.14
N TRP A 270 29.50 -3.79 5.99
CA TRP A 270 28.75 -2.73 5.31
C TRP A 270 27.33 -3.16 4.90
N GLN A 271 27.04 -4.47 4.84
CA GLN A 271 25.69 -5.00 4.60
C GLN A 271 24.66 -4.40 5.57
N PHE A 272 25.07 -4.13 6.81
CA PHE A 272 24.20 -3.67 7.89
C PHE A 272 24.16 -2.14 8.02
N LYS A 273 24.73 -1.40 7.06
CA LYS A 273 24.71 0.06 7.07
C LYS A 273 23.26 0.57 7.01
N GLY A 274 22.90 1.44 7.96
CA GLY A 274 21.56 2.03 8.06
C GLY A 274 20.50 1.09 8.61
N TRP A 275 20.91 -0.02 9.23
CA TRP A 275 20.03 -0.87 10.03
C TRP A 275 19.86 -0.26 11.43
N PRO A 276 18.84 -0.68 12.20
CA PRO A 276 18.75 -0.33 13.61
C PRO A 276 19.99 -0.82 14.39
N TRP A 277 20.15 -0.36 15.63
CA TRP A 277 21.31 -0.69 16.48
C TRP A 277 22.65 -0.26 15.86
N ASP A 278 22.63 0.89 15.18
CA ASP A 278 23.79 1.50 14.50
C ASP A 278 24.50 0.58 13.48
N GLY A 279 23.79 -0.46 13.01
CA GLY A 279 24.37 -1.46 12.11
C GLY A 279 25.37 -2.40 12.78
N ASN A 280 25.40 -2.49 14.12
CA ASN A 280 26.29 -3.38 14.85
C ASN A 280 25.85 -4.85 14.68
N PRO A 281 26.67 -5.72 14.03
CA PRO A 281 26.29 -7.10 13.77
C PRO A 281 26.00 -7.89 15.06
N VAL A 282 26.72 -7.62 16.15
CA VAL A 282 26.56 -8.36 17.42
C VAL A 282 25.17 -8.12 18.01
N GLU A 283 24.71 -6.87 18.02
CA GLU A 283 23.38 -6.51 18.54
C GLU A 283 22.26 -6.99 17.62
N ILE A 284 22.47 -6.86 16.30
CA ILE A 284 21.53 -7.37 15.28
C ILE A 284 21.32 -8.87 15.50
N PHE A 285 22.40 -9.65 15.62
CA PHE A 285 22.33 -11.11 15.73
C PHE A 285 21.87 -11.61 17.10
N SER A 286 21.93 -10.77 18.13
CA SER A 286 21.28 -11.07 19.41
C SER A 286 19.75 -11.04 19.31
N LYS A 287 19.19 -10.22 18.41
CA LYS A 287 17.73 -10.03 18.27
C LYS A 287 17.15 -10.83 17.09
N ILE A 288 17.92 -10.96 16.00
CA ILE A 288 17.52 -11.59 14.74
C ILE A 288 18.40 -12.81 14.48
N CYS A 289 17.81 -13.93 14.05
CA CYS A 289 18.58 -15.12 13.75
C CYS A 289 19.35 -14.95 12.43
N ALA A 290 20.68 -15.03 12.47
CA ALA A 290 21.51 -14.86 11.29
C ALA A 290 21.91 -16.19 10.66
N PHE A 291 21.91 -16.22 9.33
CA PHE A 291 22.30 -17.37 8.52
C PHE A 291 23.29 -16.96 7.42
N HIS A 292 24.21 -17.85 7.09
CA HIS A 292 25.11 -17.69 5.95
C HIS A 292 25.08 -18.96 5.11
N VAL A 293 24.79 -18.82 3.82
CA VAL A 293 24.76 -19.95 2.90
C VAL A 293 26.02 -19.89 2.04
N LYS A 294 26.76 -20.99 2.02
CA LYS A 294 27.96 -21.16 1.18
C LYS A 294 27.98 -22.55 0.54
N TYR A 295 28.83 -22.71 -0.46
CA TYR A 295 29.17 -24.05 -0.92
C TYR A 295 30.17 -24.73 0.02
N ASP A 296 30.10 -26.05 0.12
CA ASP A 296 30.99 -26.91 0.91
C ASP A 296 32.48 -26.66 0.65
N GLU A 297 32.88 -26.51 -0.61
CA GLU A 297 34.24 -26.22 -1.05
C GLU A 297 34.72 -24.78 -0.76
N MET A 298 33.81 -23.86 -0.41
CA MET A 298 34.15 -22.46 -0.19
C MET A 298 34.64 -22.22 1.24
N LYS A 299 35.71 -21.44 1.36
CA LYS A 299 36.19 -20.96 2.66
C LYS A 299 35.16 -20.03 3.29
N LEU A 300 34.98 -20.18 4.60
CA LEU A 300 34.13 -19.27 5.38
C LEU A 300 34.80 -17.90 5.47
N ASP A 301 34.01 -16.83 5.28
CA ASP A 301 34.50 -15.46 5.47
C ASP A 301 34.92 -15.22 6.93
N ALA A 302 36.03 -14.51 7.12
CA ALA A 302 36.61 -14.28 8.44
C ALA A 302 35.68 -13.48 9.37
N ASN A 303 34.85 -12.58 8.82
CA ASN A 303 33.90 -11.82 9.63
C ASN A 303 32.73 -12.71 10.06
N VAL A 304 32.21 -13.55 9.16
CA VAL A 304 31.13 -14.50 9.47
C VAL A 304 31.54 -15.47 10.57
N GLY A 305 32.79 -15.95 10.54
CA GLY A 305 33.32 -16.84 11.59
C GLY A 305 33.43 -16.19 12.97
N ARG A 306 33.45 -14.86 13.07
CA ARG A 306 33.48 -14.11 14.35
C ARG A 306 32.08 -13.77 14.87
N TRP A 307 31.06 -13.88 14.02
CA TRP A 307 29.71 -13.48 14.34
C TRP A 307 28.85 -14.68 14.76
N ALA A 308 27.78 -14.43 15.53
CA ALA A 308 26.80 -15.43 15.91
C ALA A 308 25.86 -15.77 14.73
N VAL A 309 26.41 -16.45 13.71
CA VAL A 309 25.72 -16.77 12.45
C VAL A 309 25.70 -18.30 12.25
N HIS A 310 24.57 -18.83 11.82
CA HIS A 310 24.45 -20.23 11.45
C HIS A 310 24.89 -20.45 10.01
N VAL A 311 25.91 -21.29 9.80
CA VAL A 311 26.41 -21.61 8.47
C VAL A 311 25.64 -22.79 7.90
N ILE A 312 25.10 -22.63 6.70
CA ILE A 312 24.43 -23.66 5.92
C ILE A 312 25.31 -23.97 4.71
N GLU A 313 25.79 -25.20 4.66
CA GLU A 313 26.65 -25.67 3.58
C GLU A 313 25.79 -26.41 2.55
N LEU A 314 25.87 -25.97 1.30
CA LEU A 314 25.23 -26.63 0.18
C LEU A 314 26.29 -27.28 -0.71
N SER A 315 25.95 -28.42 -1.30
CA SER A 315 26.82 -29.05 -2.29
C SER A 315 26.44 -28.56 -3.70
N ARG A 316 27.42 -28.38 -4.58
CA ARG A 316 27.13 -28.02 -5.98
C ARG A 316 26.46 -29.14 -6.77
N THR A 317 26.80 -30.38 -6.46
CA THR A 317 26.38 -31.56 -7.24
C THR A 317 25.32 -32.39 -6.51
N LYS A 318 25.41 -32.51 -5.18
CA LYS A 318 24.54 -33.39 -4.39
C LYS A 318 23.22 -32.72 -3.96
N ARG A 319 22.35 -32.40 -4.93
CA ARG A 319 21.06 -31.71 -4.70
C ARG A 319 20.07 -32.44 -3.80
N HIS A 320 20.19 -33.76 -3.67
CA HIS A 320 19.33 -34.55 -2.77
C HIS A 320 19.58 -34.24 -1.28
N LEU A 321 20.75 -33.67 -0.94
CA LEU A 321 21.08 -33.28 0.44
C LEU A 321 20.55 -31.88 0.80
N ASP A 322 20.20 -31.05 -0.19
CA ASP A 322 19.74 -29.67 0.03
C ASP A 322 18.58 -29.61 1.01
N ARG A 323 17.63 -30.56 0.91
CA ARG A 323 16.46 -30.62 1.79
C ARG A 323 16.86 -30.74 3.25
N ALA A 324 17.84 -31.59 3.57
CA ALA A 324 18.31 -31.77 4.93
C ALA A 324 19.06 -30.53 5.43
N ALA A 325 19.96 -29.97 4.61
CA ALA A 325 20.71 -28.76 4.94
C ALA A 325 19.79 -27.54 5.18
N LEU A 326 18.78 -27.35 4.34
CA LEU A 326 17.81 -26.27 4.45
C LEU A 326 16.74 -26.51 5.52
N MET A 327 16.53 -27.76 5.95
CA MET A 327 15.65 -28.04 7.10
C MET A 327 16.26 -27.52 8.41
N ILE A 328 17.59 -27.56 8.54
CA ILE A 328 18.31 -27.02 9.71
C ILE A 328 18.02 -25.53 9.89
N PHE A 329 17.89 -24.76 8.80
CA PHE A 329 17.49 -23.35 8.85
C PHE A 329 16.19 -23.17 9.65
N TRP A 330 15.15 -23.93 9.28
CA TRP A 330 13.83 -23.81 9.90
C TRP A 330 13.83 -24.27 11.35
N GLU A 331 14.58 -25.32 11.68
CA GLU A 331 14.74 -25.80 13.06
C GLU A 331 15.38 -24.71 13.96
N LYS A 332 16.48 -24.11 13.49
CA LYS A 332 17.17 -23.03 14.22
C LYS A 332 16.30 -21.78 14.32
N LEU A 333 15.57 -21.45 13.26
CA LEU A 333 14.66 -20.31 13.26
C LEU A 333 13.52 -20.53 14.27
N ASP A 334 12.87 -21.70 14.27
CA ASP A 334 11.79 -22.01 15.19
C ASP A 334 12.25 -21.90 16.65
N LYS A 335 13.42 -22.45 16.97
CA LYS A 335 14.02 -22.36 18.31
C LYS A 335 14.26 -20.90 18.72
N HIS A 336 14.76 -20.07 17.80
CA HIS A 336 14.96 -18.63 18.04
C HIS A 336 13.62 -17.90 18.25
N MET A 337 12.62 -18.21 17.44
CA MET A 337 11.31 -17.55 17.48
C MET A 337 10.55 -17.86 18.77
N ILE A 338 10.61 -19.10 19.28
CA ILE A 338 10.02 -19.48 20.57
C ILE A 338 10.59 -18.64 21.71
N LYS A 339 11.91 -18.41 21.70
CA LYS A 339 12.61 -17.66 22.76
C LYS A 339 12.43 -16.15 22.65
N ASN A 340 12.60 -15.60 21.46
CA ASN A 340 12.81 -14.16 21.25
C ASN A 340 11.61 -13.44 20.63
N LYS A 341 10.67 -14.17 20.00
CA LYS A 341 9.54 -13.60 19.26
C LYS A 341 8.20 -14.35 19.51
N PRO A 342 7.77 -14.56 20.77
CA PRO A 342 6.55 -15.32 21.09
C PRO A 342 5.25 -14.63 20.63
N HIS A 343 5.30 -13.32 20.35
CA HIS A 343 4.15 -12.53 19.91
C HIS A 343 3.82 -12.71 18.41
N LEU A 344 4.75 -13.25 17.62
CA LEU A 344 4.54 -13.55 16.21
C LEU A 344 3.82 -14.89 16.03
N ARG A 345 3.10 -15.05 14.93
CA ARG A 345 2.48 -16.33 14.57
C ARG A 345 3.42 -17.03 13.59
N PHE A 346 4.00 -18.18 13.98
CA PHE A 346 5.09 -18.79 13.22
C PHE A 346 5.09 -20.32 13.13
#